data_AF-A0A0A9GCC9-F1
#
_entry.id   AF-A0A0A9GCC9-F1
#
_cell.length_a   1.000
_cell.length_b   1.000
_cell.length_c   1.000
_cell.angle_alpha   90.00
_cell.angle_beta   90.00
_cell.angle_gamma   90.00
#
_symmetry.space_group_name_H-M   'P 1'
#
loop_
_entity.id
_entity.type
_entity.pdbx_description
1 polymer ?
#
loop_
_entity_poly.entity_id
_entity_poly.type
_entity_poly.pdbx_seq_one_letter_code
_entity_poly.pdbx_strand_id
1 'polypeptide(L)'
;MKRYILEVCYLNIMIGLLKDSSKNIRICAFHIFKVFVANPNKPRDIIQVLVDNHRELLKLLHNLPTSKGEDEQLDEERDLIIKEIEKLVRLSV
;
A
#
# COMPACT_ATOMS: atom_id res chain seq x y z
N MET A 1 11.61 18.55 5.22
CA MET A 1 11.76 17.09 4.98
C MET A 1 10.40 16.39 4.89
N LYS A 2 9.62 16.65 3.83
CA LYS A 2 8.39 15.90 3.50
C LYS A 2 8.30 15.73 1.97
N ARG A 3 9.32 15.10 1.36
CA ARG A 3 9.35 14.90 -0.10
C ARG A 3 9.00 13.47 -0.50
N TYR A 4 9.48 12.49 0.27
CA TYR A 4 9.33 11.07 -0.03
C TYR A 4 7.87 10.60 -0.25
N ILE A 5 6.99 10.84 0.72
CA ILE A 5 5.58 10.35 0.64
C ILE A 5 4.69 11.10 -0.36
N LEU A 6 5.26 12.10 -1.05
CA LEU A 6 4.56 12.92 -2.03
C LEU A 6 4.99 12.62 -3.47
N GLU A 7 6.08 11.86 -3.66
CA GLU A 7 6.62 11.58 -5.00
C GLU A 7 6.21 10.18 -5.47
N VAL A 8 5.67 10.12 -6.69
CA VAL A 8 5.19 8.88 -7.33
C VAL A 8 6.30 7.86 -7.52
N CYS A 9 7.54 8.31 -7.76
CA CYS A 9 8.67 7.39 -7.95
C CYS A 9 8.88 6.48 -6.74
N TYR A 10 8.76 7.00 -5.52
CA TYR A 10 8.95 6.21 -4.31
C TYR A 10 7.77 5.29 -4.04
N LEU A 11 6.54 5.72 -4.34
CA LEU A 11 5.38 4.84 -4.31
C LEU A 11 5.59 3.63 -5.24
N ASN A 12 6.03 3.87 -6.47
CA ASN A 12 6.26 2.81 -7.45
C ASN A 12 7.35 1.83 -7.00
N ILE A 13 8.41 2.31 -6.33
CA ILE A 13 9.43 1.42 -5.74
C ILE A 13 8.78 0.52 -4.68
N MET A 14 7.94 1.07 -3.80
CA MET A 14 7.28 0.26 -2.77
C MET A 14 6.32 -0.76 -3.39
N ILE A 15 5.55 -0.39 -4.41
CA ILE A 15 4.68 -1.31 -5.15
C ILE A 15 5.50 -2.43 -5.82
N GLY A 16 6.67 -2.11 -6.37
CA GLY A 16 7.60 -3.11 -6.90
C GLY A 16 8.09 -4.09 -5.84
N LEU A 17 8.50 -3.59 -4.67
CA LEU A 17 8.99 -4.41 -3.56
C LEU A 17 7.89 -5.28 -2.92
N LEU A 18 6.61 -4.92 -3.04
CA LEU A 18 5.50 -5.81 -2.64
C LEU A 18 5.42 -7.09 -3.48
N LYS A 19 6.07 -7.13 -4.65
CA LYS A 19 6.14 -8.30 -5.55
C LYS A 19 7.37 -9.17 -5.29
N ASP A 20 8.23 -8.79 -4.33
CA ASP A 20 9.48 -9.49 -4.06
C ASP A 20 9.27 -10.93 -3.54
N SER A 21 10.21 -11.83 -3.82
CA SER A 21 10.12 -13.23 -3.37
C SER A 21 10.33 -13.38 -1.87
N SER A 22 11.08 -12.46 -1.24
CA SER A 22 11.36 -12.47 0.19
C SER A 22 10.15 -12.00 1.00
N LYS A 23 9.73 -12.84 1.97
CA LYS A 23 8.69 -12.48 2.96
C LYS A 23 9.02 -11.16 3.67
N ASN A 24 10.26 -11.01 4.13
CA ASN A 24 10.67 -9.85 4.92
C ASN A 24 10.68 -8.56 4.09
N ILE A 25 11.12 -8.64 2.82
CA ILE A 25 11.12 -7.48 1.93
C ILE A 25 9.68 -7.00 1.69
N ARG A 26 8.76 -7.92 1.42
CA ARG A 26 7.34 -7.59 1.24
C ARG A 26 6.72 -6.93 2.47
N ILE A 27 7.02 -7.43 3.68
CA ILE A 27 6.51 -6.85 4.94
C ILE A 27 7.08 -5.45 5.16
N CYS A 28 8.40 -5.26 5.00
CA CYS A 28 9.03 -3.94 5.12
C CYS A 28 8.46 -2.95 4.08
N ALA A 29 8.27 -3.40 2.84
CA ALA A 29 7.66 -2.59 1.78
C ALA A 29 6.22 -2.20 2.14
N PHE A 30 5.44 -3.11 2.72
CA PHE A 30 4.08 -2.81 3.19
C PHE A 30 4.07 -1.72 4.26
N HIS A 31 4.98 -1.77 5.26
CA HIS A 31 5.06 -0.75 6.31
C HIS A 31 5.39 0.66 5.79
N ILE A 32 6.10 0.77 4.66
CA ILE A 32 6.36 2.06 4.03
C ILE A 32 5.18 2.44 3.11
N PHE A 33 4.68 1.49 2.32
CA PHE A 33 3.54 1.66 1.43
C PHE A 33 2.29 2.18 2.17
N LYS A 34 1.99 1.64 3.36
CA LYS A 34 0.83 2.07 4.15
C LYS A 34 0.87 3.57 4.49
N VAL A 35 2.05 4.17 4.62
CA VAL A 35 2.21 5.60 4.91
C VAL A 35 1.81 6.46 3.71
N PHE A 36 2.05 5.99 2.48
CA PHE A 36 1.55 6.67 1.27
C PHE A 36 0.03 6.68 1.25
N VAL A 37 -0.60 5.53 1.50
CA VAL A 37 -2.06 5.39 1.46
C VAL A 37 -2.74 6.13 2.61
N ALA A 38 -2.18 6.07 3.82
CA ALA A 38 -2.72 6.73 5.01
C ALA A 38 -2.48 8.25 5.06
N ASN A 39 -1.68 8.82 4.15
CA ASN A 39 -1.43 10.26 4.15
C ASN A 39 -2.74 11.05 3.91
N PRO A 40 -3.23 11.89 4.84
CA PRO A 40 -4.48 12.64 4.65
C PRO A 40 -4.35 13.69 3.54
N ASN A 41 -3.14 14.14 3.23
CA ASN A 41 -2.83 15.13 2.19
C ASN A 41 -2.14 14.45 1.00
N LYS A 42 -2.67 13.32 0.53
CA LYS A 42 -2.15 12.62 -0.66
C LYS A 42 -2.23 13.53 -1.90
N PRO A 43 -1.12 13.71 -2.65
CA PRO A 43 -1.16 14.36 -3.96
C PRO A 43 -2.09 13.64 -4.93
N ARG A 44 -2.65 14.38 -5.91
CA ARG A 44 -3.53 13.81 -6.95
C ARG A 44 -2.85 12.68 -7.72
N ASP A 45 -1.58 12.84 -8.07
CA ASP A 45 -0.83 11.83 -8.84
C ASP A 45 -0.66 10.53 -8.06
N ILE A 46 -0.51 10.60 -6.73
CA ILE A 46 -0.48 9.42 -5.85
C ILE A 46 -1.83 8.72 -5.84
N ILE A 47 -2.93 9.49 -5.73
CA ILE A 47 -4.29 8.94 -5.79
C ILE A 47 -4.53 8.24 -7.14
N GLN A 48 -4.13 8.87 -8.24
CA GLN A 48 -4.27 8.32 -9.58
C GLN A 48 -3.55 6.97 -9.71
N VAL A 49 -2.30 6.87 -9.26
CA VAL A 49 -1.55 5.61 -9.27
C VAL A 49 -2.24 4.53 -8.45
N LEU A 50 -2.78 4.85 -7.28
CA LEU A 50 -3.50 3.90 -6.44
C LEU A 50 -4.80 3.41 -7.11
N VAL A 51 -5.55 4.31 -7.75
CA VAL A 51 -6.79 3.97 -8.46
C VAL A 51 -6.48 3.14 -9.71
N ASP A 52 -5.51 3.54 -10.53
CA ASP A 52 -5.18 2.83 -11.77
C ASP A 52 -4.68 1.40 -11.50
N ASN A 53 -3.93 1.21 -10.42
CA ASN A 53 -3.34 -0.08 -10.06
C ASN A 53 -4.17 -0.88 -9.04
N HIS A 54 -5.38 -0.43 -8.66
CA HIS A 54 -6.13 -0.99 -7.53
C HIS A 54 -6.29 -2.51 -7.58
N ARG A 55 -6.58 -3.09 -8.75
CA ARG A 55 -6.78 -4.55 -8.89
C ARG A 55 -5.52 -5.34 -8.51
N GLU A 56 -4.36 -4.88 -8.97
CA GLU A 56 -3.10 -5.54 -8.65
C GLU A 56 -2.71 -5.29 -7.19
N LEU A 57 -2.89 -4.07 -6.68
CA LEU A 57 -2.62 -3.74 -5.28
C LEU A 57 -3.44 -4.60 -4.32
N LEU A 58 -4.75 -4.75 -4.54
CA LEU A 58 -5.60 -5.61 -3.72
C LEU A 58 -5.11 -7.06 -3.74
N LYS A 59 -4.74 -7.58 -4.91
CA LYS A 59 -4.17 -8.93 -5.03
C LYS A 59 -2.86 -9.07 -4.24
N LEU A 60 -1.97 -8.09 -4.29
CA LEU A 60 -0.70 -8.12 -3.55
C LEU A 60 -0.95 -8.07 -2.03
N LEU A 61 -1.85 -7.19 -1.58
CA LEU A 61 -2.18 -7.03 -0.18
C LEU A 61 -2.81 -8.29 0.39
N HIS A 62 -3.79 -8.91 -0.29
CA HIS A 62 -4.38 -10.17 0.16
C HIS A 62 -3.39 -11.34 0.22
N ASN A 63 -2.33 -11.31 -0.60
CA ASN A 63 -1.27 -12.32 -0.62
C ASN A 63 -0.05 -11.94 0.25
N LEU A 64 -0.18 -10.90 1.10
CA LEU A 64 0.88 -10.55 2.04
C LEU A 64 1.08 -11.71 3.03
N PRO A 65 2.34 -12.10 3.28
CA PRO A 65 2.64 -13.23 4.14
C PRO A 65 2.36 -12.89 5.61
N THR A 66 1.46 -13.63 6.25
CA THR A 66 1.17 -13.54 7.68
C THR A 66 1.96 -14.60 8.46
N SER A 67 2.56 -14.22 9.58
CA SER A 67 3.22 -15.08 10.56
C SER A 67 2.21 -15.42 11.65
N LYS A 68 1.96 -16.72 11.87
CA LYS A 68 1.10 -17.15 12.97
C LYS A 68 1.76 -16.76 14.30
N GLY A 69 1.17 -15.81 15.02
CA GLY A 69 1.51 -15.49 16.42
C GLY A 69 1.87 -14.03 16.71
N GLU A 70 2.35 -13.25 15.75
CA GLU A 70 2.81 -11.86 15.96
C GLU A 70 2.08 -10.82 15.10
N ASP A 71 1.28 -11.26 14.11
CA ASP A 71 0.85 -10.41 12.98
C ASP A 71 -0.62 -9.95 13.00
N GLU A 72 -1.35 -10.05 14.13
CA GLU A 72 -2.72 -9.50 14.22
C GLU A 72 -2.75 -8.00 13.85
N GLN A 73 -1.75 -7.24 14.30
CA GLN A 73 -1.63 -5.84 13.94
C GLN A 73 -1.39 -5.65 12.43
N LEU A 74 -0.57 -6.50 11.80
CA LEU A 74 -0.30 -6.41 10.35
C LEU A 74 -1.57 -6.68 9.56
N ASP A 75 -2.35 -7.69 9.97
CA ASP A 75 -3.63 -8.03 9.35
C ASP A 75 -4.64 -6.89 9.46
N GLU A 76 -4.78 -6.27 10.65
CA GLU A 76 -5.63 -5.10 10.84
C GLU A 76 -5.19 -3.91 9.98
N GLU A 77 -3.90 -3.60 9.97
CA GLU A 77 -3.33 -2.53 9.14
C GLU A 77 -3.57 -2.79 7.66
N ARG A 78 -3.35 -4.03 7.19
CA ARG A 78 -3.60 -4.42 5.80
C ARG A 78 -5.06 -4.17 5.45
N ASP A 79 -5.99 -4.61 6.28
CA ASP A 79 -7.41 -4.53 6.01
C ASP A 79 -7.89 -3.06 5.98
N LEU A 80 -7.30 -2.19 6.81
CA LEU A 80 -7.53 -0.74 6.74
C LEU A 80 -7.02 -0.13 5.42
N ILE A 81 -5.82 -0.54 4.97
CA ILE A 81 -5.26 -0.06 3.71
C ILE A 81 -6.08 -0.52 2.51
N ILE A 82 -6.57 -1.77 2.50
CA ILE A 82 -7.49 -2.29 1.48
C ILE A 82 -8.74 -1.42 1.41
N LYS A 83 -9.41 -1.18 2.54
CA LYS A 83 -10.63 -0.37 2.62
C LYS A 83 -10.42 1.05 2.09
N GLU A 84 -9.27 1.67 2.39
CA GLU A 84 -8.96 3.01 1.91
C GLU A 84 -8.74 3.02 0.39
N ILE A 85 -8.05 2.03 -0.19
CA ILE A 85 -7.88 1.92 -1.65
C ILE A 85 -9.24 1.75 -2.34
N GLU A 86 -10.10 0.86 -1.83
CA GLU A 86 -11.45 0.66 -2.37
C GLU A 86 -12.33 1.91 -2.28
N LYS A 87 -12.16 2.70 -1.20
CA LYS A 87 -12.84 3.99 -1.05
C LYS A 87 -12.36 5.00 -2.09
N LEU A 88 -11.05 5.09 -2.34
CA LEU A 88 -10.51 5.98 -3.37
C LEU A 88 -11.06 5.63 -4.76
N VAL A 89 -11.11 4.35 -5.11
CA VAL A 89 -11.69 3.88 -6.38
C VAL A 89 -13.15 4.29 -6.49
N ARG A 90 -13.95 4.06 -5.44
CA ARG A 90 -15.37 4.45 -5.44
C ARG A 90 -15.61 5.95 -5.59
N LEU A 91 -14.72 6.80 -5.08
CA LEU A 91 -14.83 8.26 -5.20
C LEU A 91 -14.35 8.79 -6.55
N SER A 92 -13.66 7.96 -7.35
CA SER A 92 -13.13 8.32 -8.67
C SER A 92 -14.01 7.89 -9.84
N VAL A 93 -15.04 7.08 -9.57
CA VAL A 93 -16.11 6.68 -10.51
C VAL A 93 -17.29 7.63 -10.36
#